data_AF-A0A133YA84-F1
#
_entry.id   AF-A0A133YA84-F1
#
_cell.length_a   1.000
_cell.length_b   1.000
_cell.length_c   1.000
_cell.angle_alpha   90.00
_cell.angle_beta   90.00
_cell.angle_gamma   90.00
#
_symmetry.space_group_name_H-M   'P 1'
#
loop_
_entity.id
_entity.type
_entity.pdbx_description
1 polymer ?
#
loop_
_entity_poly.entity_id
_entity_poly.type
_entity_poly.pdbx_seq_one_letter_code
_entity_poly.pdbx_strand_id
1 'polypeptide(L)'
;MAFHLLKSTNLFTNNNQVEQCSQLKHLCKSLRITWIDPSGTVIFDNDFLVAQLSNHSEREEIITALKSGEGQAVRYSSTLNEDTFYYAVCLDNGTILRLATEAKSLGSIILSATPIITLVLLLIILACIALSHMLTSQLIKPIEQMARNIANKDFQATYKELAPFSHIIRTQHIRAAKERQDFTANVSHELKIPLTAISGYAELLAADMVDKEQKMHFYQEIQKCAARLIRLFNDIIRLAEIDRSEREPLFSSVDLAEIVKECLTSLKVNADQRQVKLILQA
;
A
#
# COMPACT_ATOMS: atom_id res chain seq x y z
N MET A 1 -48.64 -18.93 -17.20
CA MET A 1 -49.39 -19.54 -16.07
C MET A 1 -50.67 -18.79 -15.75
N ALA A 2 -50.64 -17.47 -15.50
CA ALA A 2 -51.84 -16.67 -15.21
C ALA A 2 -52.92 -16.72 -16.31
N PHE A 3 -52.52 -16.72 -17.59
CA PHE A 3 -53.45 -16.80 -18.71
C PHE A 3 -54.30 -18.09 -18.73
N HIS A 4 -53.67 -19.27 -18.62
CA HIS A 4 -54.39 -20.55 -18.62
C HIS A 4 -55.35 -20.68 -17.43
N LEU A 5 -54.97 -20.16 -16.27
CA LEU A 5 -55.85 -20.07 -15.10
C LEU A 5 -57.07 -19.21 -15.41
N LEU A 6 -56.88 -17.99 -15.94
CA LEU A 6 -58.00 -17.09 -16.26
C LEU A 6 -58.90 -17.65 -17.36
N LYS A 7 -58.35 -18.28 -18.41
CA LYS A 7 -59.15 -18.96 -19.45
C LYS A 7 -60.03 -20.07 -18.86
N SER A 8 -59.53 -20.82 -17.87
CA SER A 8 -60.27 -21.92 -17.25
C SER A 8 -61.42 -21.50 -16.32
N THR A 9 -61.48 -20.23 -15.92
CA THR A 9 -62.51 -19.74 -14.97
C THR A 9 -63.88 -19.46 -15.60
N ASN A 10 -64.00 -19.46 -16.93
CA ASN A 10 -65.21 -19.07 -17.67
C ASN A 10 -65.78 -17.67 -17.34
N LEU A 11 -65.04 -16.83 -16.61
CA LEU A 11 -65.44 -15.47 -16.21
C LEU A 11 -65.61 -14.50 -17.38
N PHE A 12 -64.97 -14.78 -18.52
CA PHE A 12 -64.93 -13.90 -19.70
C PHE A 12 -65.77 -14.45 -20.86
N THR A 13 -66.91 -15.07 -20.53
CA THR A 13 -67.75 -15.77 -21.51
C THR A 13 -69.01 -15.01 -21.91
N ASN A 14 -69.60 -14.20 -21.00
CA ASN A 14 -70.87 -13.52 -21.25
C ASN A 14 -70.93 -12.11 -20.62
N ASN A 15 -71.55 -11.14 -21.31
CA ASN A 15 -71.59 -9.73 -20.91
C ASN A 15 -72.31 -9.48 -19.58
N ASN A 16 -73.15 -10.42 -19.11
CA ASN A 16 -73.80 -10.33 -17.80
C ASN A 16 -72.87 -10.63 -16.61
N GLN A 17 -71.62 -11.04 -16.85
CA GLN A 17 -70.63 -11.37 -15.80
C GLN A 17 -69.65 -10.23 -15.50
N VAL A 18 -69.84 -9.05 -16.10
CA VAL A 18 -68.96 -7.88 -15.86
C VAL A 18 -68.93 -7.47 -14.39
N GLU A 19 -70.04 -7.64 -13.65
CA GLU A 19 -70.08 -7.42 -12.20
C GLU A 19 -69.19 -8.41 -11.43
N GLN A 20 -69.07 -9.66 -11.89
CA GLN A 20 -68.18 -10.67 -11.28
C GLN A 20 -66.70 -10.37 -11.59
N CYS A 21 -66.41 -9.81 -12.77
CA CYS A 21 -65.06 -9.36 -13.14
C CYS A 21 -64.55 -8.23 -12.23
N SER A 22 -65.44 -7.43 -11.64
CA SER A 22 -65.04 -6.35 -10.71
C SER A 22 -64.26 -6.85 -9.48
N GLN A 23 -64.47 -8.11 -9.07
CA GLN A 23 -63.75 -8.74 -7.96
C GLN A 23 -62.27 -9.04 -8.29
N LEU A 24 -61.92 -9.13 -9.58
CA LEU A 24 -60.53 -9.35 -10.03
C LEU A 24 -59.60 -8.18 -9.71
N LYS A 25 -60.16 -6.98 -9.49
CA LYS A 25 -59.41 -5.77 -9.11
C LYS A 25 -58.59 -5.96 -7.82
N HIS A 26 -59.04 -6.84 -6.92
CA HIS A 26 -58.35 -7.11 -5.66
C HIS A 26 -57.34 -8.26 -5.73
N LEU A 27 -57.49 -9.16 -6.72
CA LEU A 27 -56.73 -10.41 -6.80
C LEU A 27 -55.37 -10.24 -7.51
N CYS A 28 -55.25 -9.27 -8.42
CA CYS A 28 -54.07 -9.11 -9.27
C CYS A 28 -53.54 -7.67 -9.25
N LYS A 29 -52.79 -7.29 -8.20
CA LYS A 29 -52.24 -5.91 -8.05
C LYS A 29 -51.14 -5.53 -9.05
N SER A 30 -50.53 -6.51 -9.72
CA SER A 30 -49.40 -6.31 -10.63
C SER A 30 -49.72 -6.69 -12.07
N LEU A 31 -50.99 -7.00 -12.37
CA LEU A 31 -51.42 -7.46 -13.68
C LEU A 31 -52.67 -6.72 -14.09
N ARG A 32 -52.56 -5.91 -15.13
CA ARG A 32 -53.70 -5.27 -15.76
C ARG A 32 -54.39 -6.28 -16.67
N ILE A 33 -55.69 -6.44 -16.51
CA ILE A 33 -56.55 -7.33 -17.29
C ILE A 33 -57.55 -6.47 -18.03
N THR A 34 -57.56 -6.58 -19.36
CA THR A 34 -58.51 -5.90 -20.23
C THR A 34 -59.25 -6.96 -21.04
N TRP A 35 -60.58 -6.92 -20.99
CA TRP A 35 -61.44 -7.76 -21.82
C TRP A 35 -62.02 -6.92 -22.97
N ILE A 36 -61.90 -7.42 -24.19
CA ILE A 36 -62.09 -6.64 -25.41
C ILE A 36 -62.97 -7.44 -26.38
N ASP A 37 -63.91 -6.80 -27.04
CA ASP A 37 -64.74 -7.41 -28.06
C ASP A 37 -63.99 -7.58 -29.42
N PRO A 38 -64.56 -8.29 -30.41
CA PRO A 38 -63.92 -8.44 -31.73
C PRO A 38 -63.74 -7.13 -32.50
N SER A 39 -64.49 -6.07 -32.15
CA SER A 39 -64.37 -4.74 -32.76
C SER A 39 -63.26 -3.89 -32.13
N GLY A 40 -62.58 -4.40 -31.10
CA GLY A 40 -61.57 -3.67 -30.34
C GLY A 40 -62.14 -2.79 -29.22
N THR A 41 -63.45 -2.83 -28.96
CA THR A 41 -64.09 -2.08 -27.88
C THR A 41 -63.82 -2.76 -26.55
N VAL A 42 -63.37 -2.00 -25.55
CA VAL A 42 -63.10 -2.53 -24.22
C VAL A 42 -64.42 -2.81 -23.50
N ILE A 43 -64.62 -4.04 -23.05
CA ILE A 43 -65.77 -4.47 -22.26
C ILE A 43 -65.48 -4.28 -20.76
N PHE A 44 -64.24 -4.56 -20.35
CA PHE A 44 -63.80 -4.48 -18.96
C PHE A 44 -62.31 -4.14 -18.87
N ASP A 45 -61.93 -3.35 -17.87
CA ASP A 45 -60.55 -3.10 -17.47
C ASP A 45 -60.50 -2.97 -15.94
N ASN A 46 -59.51 -3.61 -15.30
CA ASN A 46 -59.40 -3.60 -13.84
C ASN A 46 -58.72 -2.33 -13.28
N ASP A 47 -57.95 -1.61 -14.09
CA ASP A 47 -57.17 -0.45 -13.66
C ASP A 47 -57.87 0.88 -14.02
N PHE A 48 -58.54 0.93 -15.18
CA PHE A 48 -59.18 2.15 -15.70
C PHE A 48 -60.68 1.96 -15.92
N LEU A 49 -61.43 3.07 -15.84
CA LEU A 49 -62.84 3.06 -16.23
C LEU A 49 -62.96 2.91 -17.75
N VAL A 50 -63.82 1.98 -18.21
CA VAL A 50 -64.04 1.68 -19.63
C VAL A 50 -64.34 2.93 -20.46
N ALA A 51 -65.11 3.88 -19.91
CA ALA A 51 -65.46 5.14 -20.57
C ALA A 51 -64.25 6.05 -20.90
N GLN A 52 -63.10 5.82 -20.28
CA GLN A 52 -61.86 6.59 -20.49
C GLN A 52 -60.91 5.91 -21.47
N LEU A 53 -61.23 4.71 -21.95
CA LEU A 53 -60.37 3.92 -22.82
C LEU A 53 -60.78 4.09 -24.28
N SER A 54 -59.79 4.36 -25.14
CA SER A 54 -59.97 4.36 -26.59
C SER A 54 -60.18 2.94 -27.13
N ASN A 55 -60.69 2.82 -28.36
CA ASN A 55 -60.76 1.53 -29.04
C ASN A 55 -59.35 0.93 -29.24
N HIS A 56 -59.22 -0.39 -29.07
CA HIS A 56 -57.96 -1.13 -29.07
C HIS A 56 -57.71 -1.92 -30.37
N SER A 57 -58.55 -1.76 -31.40
CA SER A 57 -58.46 -2.51 -32.68
C SER A 57 -57.13 -2.33 -33.42
N GLU A 58 -56.50 -1.16 -33.31
CA GLU A 58 -55.23 -0.86 -33.96
C GLU A 58 -54.00 -1.39 -33.21
N ARG A 59 -54.19 -1.98 -32.02
CA ARG A 59 -53.07 -2.45 -31.20
C ARG A 59 -52.49 -3.74 -31.77
N GLU A 60 -51.18 -3.77 -31.98
CA GLU A 60 -50.46 -4.92 -32.57
C GLU A 60 -50.77 -6.27 -31.89
N GLU A 61 -50.83 -6.30 -30.55
CA GLU A 61 -51.15 -7.51 -29.79
C GLU A 61 -52.58 -8.00 -30.05
N ILE A 62 -53.52 -7.08 -30.30
CA ILE A 62 -54.93 -7.38 -30.59
C ILE A 62 -55.09 -7.89 -32.02
N ILE A 63 -54.45 -7.22 -32.98
CA ILE A 63 -54.44 -7.62 -34.39
C ILE A 63 -53.86 -9.02 -34.55
N THR A 64 -52.77 -9.31 -33.83
CA THR A 64 -52.09 -10.61 -33.90
C THR A 64 -52.90 -11.72 -33.23
N ALA A 65 -53.55 -11.41 -32.08
CA ALA A 65 -54.44 -12.35 -31.39
C ALA A 65 -55.67 -12.72 -32.22
N LEU A 66 -56.27 -11.78 -32.95
CA LEU A 66 -57.39 -12.07 -33.85
C LEU A 66 -57.00 -12.96 -35.04
N LYS A 67 -55.77 -12.84 -35.54
CA LYS A 67 -55.28 -13.61 -36.70
C LYS A 67 -54.76 -15.00 -36.34
N SER A 68 -54.02 -15.10 -35.24
CA SER A 68 -53.25 -16.31 -34.90
C SER A 68 -53.66 -16.97 -33.58
N GLY A 69 -54.66 -16.41 -32.89
CA GLY A 69 -55.12 -16.87 -31.58
C GLY A 69 -54.41 -16.18 -30.42
N GLU A 70 -53.14 -15.78 -30.58
CA GLU A 70 -52.35 -15.09 -29.55
C GLU A 70 -51.57 -13.90 -30.13
N GLY A 71 -51.21 -12.92 -29.31
CA GLY A 71 -50.48 -11.74 -29.74
C GLY A 71 -49.71 -11.09 -28.60
N GLN A 72 -48.59 -10.45 -28.92
CA GLN A 72 -47.73 -9.81 -27.92
C GLN A 72 -47.18 -8.48 -28.45
N ALA A 73 -46.96 -7.53 -27.55
CA ALA A 73 -46.34 -6.25 -27.85
C ALA A 73 -45.63 -5.69 -26.62
N VAL A 74 -44.53 -4.95 -26.83
CA VAL A 74 -43.86 -4.17 -25.77
C VAL A 74 -43.96 -2.72 -26.14
N ARG A 75 -44.42 -1.88 -25.21
CA ARG A 75 -44.49 -0.43 -25.43
C ARG A 75 -43.93 0.32 -24.23
N TYR A 76 -43.20 1.38 -24.54
CA TYR A 76 -42.73 2.33 -23.55
C TYR A 76 -43.90 3.15 -22.99
N SER A 77 -44.07 3.17 -21.67
CA SER A 77 -45.03 4.01 -20.96
C SER A 77 -44.35 5.32 -20.55
N SER A 78 -44.69 6.43 -21.21
CA SER A 78 -44.14 7.75 -20.90
C SER A 78 -44.56 8.30 -19.52
N THR A 79 -45.73 7.87 -19.01
CA THR A 79 -46.24 8.29 -17.71
C THR A 79 -45.50 7.63 -16.54
N LEU A 80 -44.98 6.42 -16.74
CA LEU A 80 -44.31 5.62 -15.71
C LEU A 80 -42.82 5.42 -15.99
N ASN A 81 -42.34 5.85 -17.16
CA ASN A 81 -40.95 5.70 -17.61
C ASN A 81 -40.47 4.24 -17.61
N GLU A 82 -41.39 3.32 -17.92
CA GLU A 82 -41.21 1.86 -17.85
C GLU A 82 -41.75 1.19 -19.12
N ASP A 83 -41.13 0.08 -19.53
CA ASP A 83 -41.65 -0.75 -20.61
C ASP A 83 -42.80 -1.61 -20.09
N THR A 84 -43.94 -1.58 -20.78
CA THR A 84 -45.08 -2.44 -20.47
C THR A 84 -45.16 -3.57 -21.48
N PHE A 85 -45.16 -4.80 -20.96
CA PHE A 85 -45.34 -6.01 -21.75
C PHE A 85 -46.83 -6.33 -21.86
N TYR A 86 -47.35 -6.44 -23.08
CA TYR A 86 -48.73 -6.77 -23.38
C TYR A 86 -48.82 -8.13 -24.05
N TYR A 87 -49.75 -8.95 -23.58
CA TYR A 87 -50.05 -10.27 -24.15
C TYR A 87 -51.55 -10.44 -24.28
N ALA A 88 -52.03 -10.79 -25.45
CA ALA A 88 -53.45 -10.91 -25.78
C ALA A 88 -53.74 -12.28 -26.37
N VAL A 89 -54.90 -12.85 -26.03
CA VAL A 89 -55.34 -14.14 -26.55
C VAL A 89 -56.82 -14.09 -26.90
N CYS A 90 -57.16 -14.70 -28.04
CA CYS A 90 -58.53 -14.88 -28.48
C CYS A 90 -59.18 -16.04 -27.69
N LEU A 91 -60.34 -15.76 -27.10
CA LEU A 91 -61.15 -16.71 -26.35
C LEU A 91 -62.09 -17.46 -27.31
N ASP A 92 -62.65 -18.58 -26.84
CA ASP A 92 -63.47 -19.47 -27.66
C ASP A 92 -64.80 -18.81 -28.10
N ASN A 93 -65.23 -17.72 -27.45
CA ASN A 93 -66.38 -16.90 -27.81
C ASN A 93 -66.03 -15.75 -28.80
N GLY A 94 -64.80 -15.68 -29.30
CA GLY A 94 -64.31 -14.66 -30.21
C GLY A 94 -63.89 -13.33 -29.57
N THR A 95 -64.09 -13.16 -28.26
CA THR A 95 -63.58 -12.00 -27.51
C THR A 95 -62.10 -12.16 -27.16
N ILE A 96 -61.43 -11.08 -26.77
CA ILE A 96 -59.99 -11.06 -26.54
C ILE A 96 -59.72 -10.73 -25.06
N LEU A 97 -58.90 -11.56 -24.43
CA LEU A 97 -58.36 -11.30 -23.10
C LEU A 97 -56.92 -10.79 -23.22
N ARG A 98 -56.68 -9.58 -22.73
CA ARG A 98 -55.38 -8.92 -22.75
C ARG A 98 -54.85 -8.75 -21.33
N LEU A 99 -53.58 -9.10 -21.15
CA LEU A 99 -52.80 -8.94 -19.93
C LEU A 99 -51.70 -7.91 -20.15
N ALA A 100 -51.46 -7.04 -19.17
CA ALA A 100 -50.32 -6.14 -19.16
C ALA A 100 -49.56 -6.22 -17.84
N THR A 101 -48.23 -6.20 -17.91
CA THR A 101 -47.34 -6.09 -16.74
C THR A 101 -46.28 -5.03 -16.99
N GLU A 102 -45.94 -4.28 -15.96
CA GLU A 102 -44.88 -3.28 -15.97
C GLU A 102 -43.53 -3.98 -15.72
N ALA A 103 -42.53 -3.66 -16.55
CA ALA A 103 -41.16 -4.11 -16.36
C ALA A 103 -40.34 -2.95 -15.76
N LYS A 104 -39.97 -3.07 -14.47
CA LYS A 104 -39.13 -2.08 -13.79
C LYS A 104 -37.77 -1.95 -14.50
N SER A 105 -37.37 -0.72 -14.80
CA SER A 105 -36.06 -0.42 -15.40
C SER A 105 -34.91 -0.56 -14.40
N LEU A 106 -33.76 -1.08 -14.84
CA LEU A 106 -32.55 -1.23 -14.02
C LEU A 106 -32.08 0.11 -13.40
N GLY A 107 -32.34 1.23 -14.07
CA GLY A 107 -31.91 2.56 -13.60
C GLY A 107 -32.59 3.01 -12.31
N SER A 108 -33.88 2.70 -12.12
CA SER A 108 -34.63 3.10 -10.92
C SER A 108 -34.17 2.33 -9.67
N ILE A 109 -33.70 1.10 -9.86
CA ILE A 109 -33.08 0.28 -8.83
C ILE A 109 -31.75 0.91 -8.38
N ILE A 110 -30.90 1.32 -9.33
CA ILE A 110 -29.61 1.96 -9.04
C ILE A 110 -29.80 3.28 -8.30
N LEU A 111 -30.75 4.11 -8.75
CA LEU A 111 -31.02 5.41 -8.13
C LEU A 111 -31.51 5.24 -6.68
N SER A 112 -32.37 4.25 -6.44
CA SER A 112 -32.87 3.92 -5.09
C SER A 112 -31.78 3.38 -4.17
N ALA A 113 -30.73 2.75 -4.69
CA ALA A 113 -29.59 2.22 -3.92
C ALA A 113 -28.51 3.26 -3.60
N THR A 114 -28.48 4.38 -4.33
CA THR A 114 -27.45 5.43 -4.19
C THR A 114 -27.29 5.96 -2.75
N PRO A 115 -28.34 6.31 -1.98
CA PRO A 115 -28.15 6.84 -0.62
C PRO A 115 -27.55 5.82 0.36
N ILE A 116 -27.81 4.52 0.15
CA ILE A 116 -27.23 3.46 0.98
C ILE A 116 -25.75 3.33 0.66
N ILE A 117 -25.39 3.35 -0.63
CA ILE A 117 -23.99 3.28 -1.09
C ILE A 117 -23.18 4.46 -0.55
N THR A 118 -23.71 5.69 -0.62
CA THR A 118 -23.00 6.87 -0.11
C THR A 118 -22.81 6.82 1.40
N LEU A 119 -23.80 6.34 2.15
CA LEU A 119 -23.68 6.13 3.60
C LEU A 119 -22.59 5.12 3.94
N VAL A 120 -22.58 3.97 3.27
CA VAL A 120 -21.55 2.93 3.47
C VAL A 120 -20.17 3.47 3.14
N LEU A 121 -20.03 4.23 2.05
CA LEU A 121 -18.75 4.84 1.66
C LEU A 121 -18.24 5.84 2.71
N LEU A 122 -19.14 6.66 3.26
CA LEU A 122 -18.80 7.62 4.31
C LEU A 122 -18.36 6.91 5.61
N LEU A 123 -19.03 5.82 5.97
CA LEU A 123 -18.64 4.99 7.12
C LEU A 123 -17.28 4.33 6.91
N ILE A 124 -16.98 3.84 5.70
CA ILE A 124 -15.67 3.28 5.36
C ILE A 124 -14.58 4.34 5.51
N ILE A 125 -14.80 5.56 5.01
CA ILE A 125 -13.83 6.66 5.15
C ILE A 125 -13.58 6.97 6.62
N LEU A 126 -14.62 7.07 7.44
CA LEU A 126 -14.51 7.29 8.88
C LEU A 126 -13.74 6.16 9.57
N ALA A 127 -14.03 4.91 9.22
CA ALA A 127 -13.32 3.74 9.74
C ALA A 127 -11.83 3.76 9.35
N CYS A 128 -11.51 4.13 8.11
CA CYS A 128 -10.12 4.28 7.65
C CYS A 128 -9.38 5.38 8.42
N ILE A 129 -10.01 6.54 8.67
CA ILE A 129 -9.41 7.62 9.46
C ILE A 129 -9.16 7.17 10.90
N ALA A 130 -10.14 6.51 11.53
CA ALA A 130 -10.00 5.98 12.88
C ALA A 130 -8.89 4.93 12.98
N LEU A 131 -8.85 3.99 12.02
CA LEU A 131 -7.83 2.96 11.94
C LEU A 131 -6.44 3.56 11.70
N SER A 132 -6.33 4.57 10.84
CA SER A 132 -5.09 5.32 10.60
C SER A 132 -4.57 5.94 11.89
N HIS A 133 -5.43 6.67 12.61
CA HIS A 133 -5.04 7.26 13.90
C HIS A 133 -4.62 6.22 14.93
N MET A 134 -5.31 5.07 15.00
CA MET A 134 -4.95 3.98 15.90
C MET A 134 -3.57 3.42 15.58
N LEU A 135 -3.31 3.08 14.31
CA LEU A 135 -2.02 2.53 13.86
C LEU A 135 -0.88 3.54 14.06
N THR A 136 -1.10 4.82 13.76
CA THR A 136 -0.09 5.86 14.01
C THR A 136 0.26 5.96 15.49
N SER A 137 -0.73 5.92 16.36
CA SER A 137 -0.49 6.06 17.79
C SER A 137 0.10 4.81 18.44
N GLN A 138 -0.25 3.62 17.96
CA GLN A 138 0.23 2.35 18.51
C GLN A 138 1.58 1.94 17.93
N LEU A 139 1.82 2.09 16.63
CA LEU A 139 3.05 1.60 16.00
C LEU A 139 4.06 2.71 15.71
N ILE A 140 3.62 3.77 15.03
CA ILE A 140 4.55 4.76 14.47
C ILE A 140 5.19 5.64 15.56
N LYS A 141 4.39 6.21 16.46
CA LYS A 141 4.91 7.11 17.51
C LYS A 141 5.96 6.45 18.43
N PRO A 142 5.75 5.21 18.93
CA PRO A 142 6.75 4.57 19.79
C PRO A 142 8.06 4.25 19.06
N ILE A 143 8.01 3.85 17.79
CA ILE A 143 9.21 3.61 16.98
C ILE A 143 9.99 4.92 16.80
N GLU A 144 9.30 6.02 16.50
CA GLU A 144 9.93 7.33 16.32
C GLU A 144 10.57 7.84 17.63
N GLN A 145 9.90 7.63 18.77
CA GLN A 145 10.47 7.91 20.09
C GLN A 145 11.70 7.06 20.39
N MET A 146 11.68 5.78 20.04
CA MET A 146 12.80 4.87 20.21
C MET A 146 14.00 5.27 19.35
N ALA A 147 13.78 5.63 18.09
CA ALA A 147 14.85 6.12 17.21
C ALA A 147 15.50 7.41 17.77
N ARG A 148 14.70 8.36 18.26
CA ARG A 148 15.21 9.60 18.86
C ARG A 148 15.98 9.38 20.16
N ASN A 149 15.56 8.42 20.97
CA ASN A 149 16.11 8.20 22.31
C ASN A 149 17.10 7.03 22.40
N ILE A 150 17.55 6.50 21.26
CA ILE A 150 18.36 5.27 21.22
C ILE A 150 19.71 5.39 21.94
N ALA A 151 20.22 6.62 22.03
CA ALA A 151 21.44 6.96 22.77
C ALA A 151 21.20 7.22 24.27
N ASN A 152 19.95 7.39 24.70
CA ASN A 152 19.62 7.71 26.07
C ASN A 152 19.59 6.43 26.94
N LYS A 153 20.29 6.48 28.09
CA LYS A 153 20.47 5.30 28.94
C LYS A 153 19.20 4.87 29.68
N ASP A 154 18.28 5.78 29.90
CA ASP A 154 17.05 5.54 30.67
C ASP A 154 15.85 5.19 29.79
N PHE A 155 16.04 5.13 28.46
CA PHE A 155 14.98 4.75 27.55
C PHE A 155 14.62 3.27 27.70
N GLN A 156 13.38 3.00 28.12
CA GLN A 156 12.78 1.67 28.08
C GLN A 156 11.85 1.56 26.88
N ALA A 157 11.95 0.45 26.14
CA ALA A 157 11.05 0.17 25.04
C ALA A 157 9.61 0.04 25.57
N THR A 158 8.69 0.80 24.99
CA THR A 158 7.25 0.76 25.33
C THR A 158 6.65 -0.63 25.10
N TYR A 159 7.19 -1.38 24.14
CA TYR A 159 6.79 -2.75 23.82
C TYR A 159 7.88 -3.74 24.19
N LYS A 160 7.50 -4.81 24.90
CA LYS A 160 8.42 -5.84 25.40
C LYS A 160 9.05 -6.62 24.26
N GLU A 161 8.33 -6.79 23.16
CA GLU A 161 8.76 -7.48 21.94
C GLU A 161 9.85 -6.72 21.19
N LEU A 162 9.87 -5.38 21.32
CA LEU A 162 10.90 -4.53 20.71
C LEU A 162 12.12 -4.34 21.60
N ALA A 163 12.05 -4.78 22.87
CA ALA A 163 13.18 -4.73 23.80
C ALA A 163 14.46 -5.37 23.24
N PRO A 164 14.46 -6.60 22.68
CA PRO A 164 15.68 -7.19 22.11
C PRO A 164 16.27 -6.36 20.96
N PHE A 165 15.44 -5.83 20.07
CA PHE A 165 15.89 -4.97 18.98
C PHE A 165 16.50 -3.66 19.49
N SER A 166 15.86 -3.02 20.48
CA SER A 166 16.37 -1.82 21.13
C SER A 166 17.73 -2.05 21.80
N HIS A 167 17.90 -3.20 22.43
CA HIS A 167 19.13 -3.57 23.11
C HIS A 167 20.28 -3.77 22.12
N ILE A 168 20.03 -4.43 20.99
CA ILE A 168 21.04 -4.64 19.94
C ILE A 168 21.51 -3.29 19.39
N ILE A 169 20.60 -2.41 18.98
CA ILE A 169 21.01 -1.14 18.40
C ILE A 169 21.73 -0.27 19.44
N ARG A 170 21.24 -0.25 20.69
CA ARG A 170 21.91 0.47 21.77
C ARG A 170 23.32 -0.04 22.06
N THR A 171 23.51 -1.36 22.12
CA THR A 171 24.84 -1.94 22.37
C THR A 171 25.80 -1.63 21.23
N GLN A 172 25.33 -1.64 19.98
CA GLN A 172 26.12 -1.19 18.82
C GLN A 172 26.51 0.29 18.93
N HIS A 173 25.57 1.20 19.23
CA HIS A 173 25.89 2.62 19.40
C HIS A 173 26.87 2.87 20.53
N ILE A 174 26.65 2.26 21.70
CA ILE A 174 27.55 2.42 22.85
C ILE A 174 28.94 1.86 22.53
N ARG A 175 29.01 0.72 21.84
CA ARG A 175 30.28 0.12 21.43
C ARG A 175 31.04 1.01 20.46
N ALA A 176 30.39 1.48 19.39
CA ALA A 176 31.00 2.38 18.42
C ALA A 176 31.44 3.71 19.07
N ALA A 177 30.64 4.25 19.99
CA ALA A 177 31.00 5.46 20.74
C ALA A 177 32.22 5.21 21.65
N LYS A 178 32.28 4.07 22.33
CA LYS A 178 33.41 3.67 23.16
C LYS A 178 34.67 3.45 22.33
N GLU A 179 34.59 2.72 21.22
CA GLU A 179 35.73 2.50 20.31
C GLU A 179 36.30 3.84 19.81
N ARG A 180 35.43 4.79 19.46
CA ARG A 180 35.84 6.15 19.06
C ARG A 180 36.48 6.94 20.21
N GLN A 181 35.94 6.82 21.42
CA GLN A 181 36.50 7.47 22.60
C GLN A 181 37.88 6.89 22.94
N ASP A 182 38.01 5.57 22.99
CA ASP A 182 39.25 4.85 23.26
C ASP A 182 40.30 5.19 22.20
N PHE A 183 39.93 5.22 20.92
CA PHE A 183 40.80 5.67 19.83
C PHE A 183 41.30 7.11 20.04
N THR A 184 40.39 8.05 20.33
CA THR A 184 40.74 9.46 20.53
C THR A 184 41.67 9.64 21.73
N ALA A 185 41.41 8.92 22.82
CA ALA A 185 42.25 8.94 24.01
C ALA A 185 43.66 8.39 23.71
N ASN A 186 43.74 7.25 23.02
CA ASN A 186 45.01 6.61 22.65
C ASN A 186 45.84 7.49 21.70
N VAL A 187 45.22 8.05 20.66
CA VAL A 187 45.88 8.99 19.75
C VAL A 187 46.43 10.19 20.51
N SER A 188 45.62 10.78 21.40
CA SER A 188 46.06 11.94 22.18
C SER A 188 47.25 11.61 23.08
N HIS A 189 47.24 10.44 23.72
CA HIS A 189 48.33 9.98 24.57
C HIS A 189 49.63 9.74 23.77
N GLU A 190 49.54 9.02 22.65
CA GLU A 190 50.69 8.73 21.79
C GLU A 190 51.28 9.97 21.10
N LEU A 191 50.49 11.02 20.89
CA LEU A 191 50.98 12.32 20.41
C LEU A 191 51.62 13.15 21.52
N LYS A 192 51.05 13.12 22.74
CA LYS A 192 51.53 13.93 23.87
C LYS A 192 52.94 13.53 24.30
N ILE A 193 53.27 12.24 24.32
CA ILE A 193 54.60 11.76 24.72
C ILE A 193 55.74 12.36 23.88
N PRO A 194 55.79 12.19 22.54
CA PRO A 194 56.85 12.75 21.71
C PRO A 194 56.81 14.28 21.70
N LEU A 195 55.63 14.91 21.76
CA LEU A 195 55.51 16.36 21.81
C LEU A 195 56.12 16.93 23.11
N THR A 196 55.84 16.31 24.25
CA THR A 196 56.41 16.74 25.55
C THR A 196 57.93 16.60 25.55
N ALA A 197 58.47 15.53 24.95
CA ALA A 197 59.90 15.36 24.80
C ALA A 197 60.53 16.43 23.90
N ILE A 198 59.91 16.74 22.75
CA ILE A 198 60.37 17.81 21.84
C ILE A 198 60.40 19.16 22.58
N SER A 199 59.31 19.51 23.27
CA SER A 199 59.23 20.75 24.05
C SER A 199 60.30 20.80 25.14
N GLY A 200 60.47 19.74 25.93
CA GLY A 200 61.46 19.70 27.01
C GLY A 200 62.90 19.82 26.49
N TYR A 201 63.27 19.09 25.44
CA TYR A 201 64.59 19.22 24.84
C TYR A 201 64.82 20.62 24.22
N ALA A 202 63.79 21.19 23.58
CA ALA A 202 63.87 22.52 22.98
C ALA A 202 64.00 23.63 24.05
N GLU A 203 63.27 23.52 25.16
CA GLU A 203 63.36 24.45 26.30
C GLU A 203 64.75 24.43 26.94
N LEU A 204 65.32 23.24 27.18
CA LEU A 204 66.65 23.09 27.75
C LEU A 204 67.75 23.66 26.83
N LEU A 205 67.62 23.45 25.51
CA LEU A 205 68.52 24.04 24.51
C LEU A 205 68.39 25.56 24.45
N ALA A 206 67.16 26.10 24.53
CA ALA A 206 66.90 27.53 24.49
C ALA A 206 67.38 28.27 25.75
N ALA A 207 67.32 27.60 26.90
CA ALA A 207 67.82 28.12 28.19
C ALA A 207 69.35 28.01 28.35
N ASP A 208 70.07 27.51 27.34
CA ASP A 208 71.52 27.21 27.37
C ASP A 208 71.93 26.30 28.55
N MET A 209 71.01 25.47 29.03
CA MET A 209 71.21 24.54 30.15
C MET A 209 71.83 23.19 29.72
N VAL A 210 72.47 23.14 28.55
CA VAL A 210 73.00 21.91 27.94
C VAL A 210 74.43 22.14 27.47
N ASP A 211 75.34 21.27 27.90
CA ASP A 211 76.75 21.31 27.53
C ASP A 211 76.94 21.15 26.02
N LYS A 212 78.00 21.77 25.47
CA LYS A 212 78.33 21.71 24.04
C LYS A 212 78.42 20.27 23.50
N GLU A 213 78.90 19.34 24.31
CA GLU A 213 79.00 17.91 23.94
C GLU A 213 77.62 17.22 23.85
N GLN A 214 76.63 17.68 24.62
CA GLN A 214 75.29 17.09 24.71
C GLN A 214 74.27 17.75 23.76
N LYS A 215 74.53 18.97 23.26
CA LYS A 215 73.64 19.67 22.32
C LYS A 215 73.29 18.82 21.09
N MET A 216 74.27 18.11 20.53
CA MET A 216 74.05 17.22 19.38
C MET A 216 73.08 16.08 19.71
N HIS A 217 73.16 15.50 20.90
CA HIS A 217 72.24 14.46 21.35
C HIS A 217 70.80 15.00 21.44
N PHE A 218 70.61 16.20 21.99
CA PHE A 218 69.28 16.80 22.12
C PHE A 218 68.65 17.13 20.77
N TYR A 219 69.43 17.65 19.80
CA TYR A 219 68.95 17.83 18.43
C TYR A 219 68.52 16.50 17.79
N GLN A 220 69.28 15.43 18.01
CA GLN A 220 68.93 14.10 17.51
C GLN A 220 67.65 13.55 18.16
N GLU A 221 67.44 13.75 19.47
CA GLU A 221 66.23 13.31 20.14
C GLU A 221 64.99 14.08 19.67
N ILE A 222 65.10 15.39 19.46
CA ILE A 222 64.03 16.20 18.83
C ILE A 222 63.71 15.66 17.44
N GLN A 223 64.72 15.41 16.60
CA GLN A 223 64.53 14.90 15.25
C GLN A 223 63.88 13.51 15.24
N LYS A 224 64.29 12.61 16.14
CA LYS A 224 63.68 11.28 16.30
C LYS A 224 62.22 11.37 16.71
N CYS A 225 61.89 12.23 17.66
CA CYS A 225 60.52 12.44 18.13
C CYS A 225 59.63 13.04 17.02
N ALA A 226 60.13 14.01 16.26
CA ALA A 226 59.42 14.60 15.13
C ALA A 226 59.14 13.56 14.04
N ALA A 227 60.15 12.75 13.69
CA ALA A 227 59.99 11.66 12.73
C ALA A 227 58.98 10.59 13.21
N ARG A 228 58.93 10.29 14.51
CA ARG A 228 57.92 9.40 15.10
C ARG A 228 56.51 10.00 14.99
N LEU A 229 56.35 11.29 15.27
CA LEU A 229 55.06 11.98 15.21
C LEU A 229 54.49 12.00 13.78
N ILE A 230 55.33 12.23 12.77
CA ILE A 230 54.95 12.17 11.36
C ILE A 230 54.47 10.77 10.97
N ARG A 231 55.15 9.70 11.43
CA ARG A 231 54.70 8.32 11.18
C ARG A 231 53.33 8.04 11.79
N LEU A 232 53.14 8.37 13.07
CA LEU A 232 51.86 8.19 13.76
C LEU A 232 50.72 8.95 13.07
N PHE A 233 50.98 10.18 12.62
CA PHE A 233 50.01 10.97 11.88
C PHE A 233 49.59 10.31 10.55
N ASN A 234 50.56 9.82 9.78
CA ASN A 234 50.29 9.10 8.55
C ASN A 234 49.50 7.80 8.79
N ASP A 235 49.80 7.09 9.87
CA ASP A 235 49.06 5.87 10.25
C ASP A 235 47.61 6.19 10.61
N ILE A 236 47.35 7.30 11.32
CA ILE A 236 46.00 7.78 11.65
C ILE A 236 45.21 8.14 10.38
N ILE A 237 45.83 8.84 9.42
CA ILE A 237 45.19 9.18 8.15
C ILE A 237 44.82 7.92 7.38
N ARG A 238 45.76 6.97 7.24
CA ARG A 238 45.51 5.70 6.55
C ARG A 238 44.35 4.93 7.18
N LEU A 239 44.29 4.87 8.51
CA LEU A 239 43.19 4.21 9.21
C LEU A 239 41.86 4.90 8.93
N ALA A 240 41.82 6.23 8.96
CA ALA A 240 40.62 7.01 8.66
C ALA A 240 40.15 6.87 7.20
N GLU A 241 41.08 6.70 6.25
CA GLU A 241 40.78 6.42 4.85
C GLU A 241 40.18 5.02 4.65
N ILE A 242 40.67 4.02 5.39
CA ILE A 242 40.13 2.65 5.40
C ILE A 242 38.71 2.65 5.96
N ASP A 243 38.47 3.32 7.10
CA ASP A 243 37.13 3.40 7.74
C ASP A 243 36.10 4.13 6.87
N ARG A 244 36.51 5.09 6.02
CA ARG A 244 35.63 5.80 5.09
C ARG A 244 35.42 5.10 3.76
N SER A 245 36.31 4.18 3.38
CA SER A 245 36.27 3.56 2.07
C SER A 245 35.20 2.47 2.03
N GLU A 246 34.00 2.83 1.60
CA GLU A 246 33.01 1.89 1.03
C GLU A 246 33.43 1.38 -0.37
N ARG A 247 34.63 1.72 -0.83
CA ARG A 247 35.13 1.30 -2.15
C ARG A 247 35.30 -0.20 -2.17
N GLU A 248 34.58 -0.86 -3.07
CA GLU A 248 34.85 -2.26 -3.37
C GLU A 248 36.32 -2.41 -3.80
N PRO A 249 37.06 -3.36 -3.23
CA PRO A 249 38.44 -3.61 -3.63
C PRO A 249 38.49 -3.95 -5.12
N LEU A 250 39.33 -3.22 -5.88
CA LEU A 250 39.61 -3.53 -7.27
C LEU A 250 40.50 -4.77 -7.31
N PHE A 251 39.92 -5.92 -7.62
CA PHE A 251 40.66 -7.16 -7.77
C PHE A 251 41.31 -7.25 -9.15
N SER A 252 42.58 -7.63 -9.18
CA SER A 252 43.34 -7.92 -10.41
C SER A 252 44.16 -9.19 -10.20
N SER A 253 44.47 -9.89 -11.31
CA SER A 253 45.46 -10.98 -11.27
C SER A 253 46.83 -10.41 -10.93
N VAL A 254 47.51 -11.02 -9.95
CA VAL A 254 48.83 -10.58 -9.47
C VAL A 254 49.74 -11.78 -9.24
N ASP A 255 51.05 -11.61 -9.49
CA ASP A 255 52.07 -12.60 -9.15
C ASP A 255 52.49 -12.42 -7.68
N LEU A 256 52.04 -13.33 -6.81
CA LEU A 256 52.40 -13.31 -5.40
C LEU A 256 53.90 -13.51 -5.16
N ALA A 257 54.59 -14.29 -6.01
CA ALA A 257 56.02 -14.53 -5.85
C ALA A 257 56.83 -13.25 -6.11
N GLU A 258 56.41 -12.46 -7.10
CA GLU A 258 57.01 -11.15 -7.40
C GLU A 258 56.80 -10.17 -6.23
N ILE A 259 55.56 -10.02 -5.74
CA ILE A 259 55.24 -9.13 -4.61
C ILE A 259 56.04 -9.52 -3.37
N VAL A 260 56.10 -10.81 -3.03
CA VAL A 260 56.83 -11.27 -1.85
C VAL A 260 58.34 -11.01 -2.01
N LYS A 261 58.90 -11.16 -3.21
CA LYS A 261 60.30 -10.85 -3.49
C LYS A 261 60.61 -9.36 -3.36
N GLU A 262 59.70 -8.48 -3.79
CA GLU A 262 59.81 -7.03 -3.58
C GLU A 262 59.79 -6.68 -2.08
N CYS A 263 58.86 -7.28 -1.32
CA CYS A 263 58.80 -7.10 0.13
C CYS A 263 60.10 -7.56 0.83
N LEU A 264 60.62 -8.74 0.47
CA LEU A 264 61.87 -9.27 1.02
C LEU A 264 63.06 -8.34 0.73
N THR A 265 63.11 -7.77 -0.47
CA THR A 265 64.15 -6.82 -0.87
C THR A 265 64.07 -5.53 -0.05
N SER A 266 62.87 -4.99 0.14
CA SER A 266 62.64 -3.78 0.96
C SER A 266 62.98 -4.00 2.44
N LEU A 267 62.69 -5.18 2.99
CA LEU A 267 62.94 -5.52 4.38
C LEU A 267 64.40 -5.93 4.67
N LYS A 268 65.17 -6.31 3.66
CA LYS A 268 66.53 -6.84 3.80
C LYS A 268 67.46 -5.95 4.62
N VAL A 269 67.46 -4.64 4.35
CA VAL A 269 68.31 -3.67 5.06
C VAL A 269 68.01 -3.67 6.57
N ASN A 270 66.73 -3.70 6.95
CA ASN A 270 66.32 -3.72 8.36
C ASN A 270 66.58 -5.10 9.01
N ALA A 271 66.43 -6.18 8.25
CA ALA A 271 66.67 -7.53 8.71
C ALA A 271 68.16 -7.77 9.03
N ASP A 272 69.06 -7.31 8.15
CA ASP A 272 70.51 -7.40 8.34
C ASP A 272 70.97 -6.59 9.56
N GLN A 273 70.43 -5.36 9.74
CA GLN A 273 70.70 -4.52 10.92
C GLN A 273 70.29 -5.17 12.24
N ARG A 274 69.27 -6.04 12.22
CA ARG A 274 68.72 -6.71 13.40
C ARG A 274 69.09 -8.20 13.48
N GLN A 275 69.97 -8.69 12.60
CA GLN A 275 70.38 -10.10 12.50
C GLN A 275 69.20 -11.07 12.34
N VAL A 276 68.16 -10.67 11.61
CA VAL A 276 66.98 -11.50 11.32
C VAL A 276 67.16 -12.16 9.96
N LYS A 277 67.03 -13.49 9.89
CA LYS A 277 67.09 -14.24 8.63
C LYS A 277 65.71 -14.30 7.98
N LEU A 278 65.59 -13.75 6.77
CA LEU A 278 64.39 -13.87 5.95
C LEU A 278 64.50 -15.09 5.01
N ILE A 279 63.48 -15.95 4.98
CA ILE A 279 63.42 -17.15 4.13
C ILE A 279 62.11 -17.14 3.36
N LEU A 280 62.19 -17.29 2.04
CA LEU A 280 61.04 -17.54 1.18
C LEU A 280 60.90 -19.05 0.95
N GLN A 281 59.79 -19.63 1.36
CA GLN A 281 59.38 -20.98 0.95
C GLN A 281 58.26 -20.83 -0.07
N ALA A 282 58.51 -21.35 -1.28
CA ALA A 282 57.51 -21.44 -2.34
C ALA A 282 56.61 -22.65 -2.12
#